data_AF-A0A6J4IY96-F1
#
_entry.id   AF-A0A6J4IY96-F1
#
_cell.length_a   1.000
_cell.length_b   1.000
_cell.length_c   1.000
_cell.angle_alpha   90.00
_cell.angle_beta   90.00
_cell.angle_gamma   90.00
#
_symmetry.space_group_name_H-M   'P 1'
#
loop_
_entity.id
_entity.type
_entity.pdbx_description
1 polymer ?
#
loop_
_entity_poly.entity_id
_entity_poly.type
_entity_poly.pdbx_seq_one_letter_code
_entity_poly.pdbx_strand_id
1 'polypeptide(L)' 'MDITKEEFDEKFRETLDDLLLTMAEHPEVEPSKFFGMACVLENLSFFGPVLYDALQNSKKI' A
#
# COMPACT_ATOMS: atom_id res chain seq x y z
N MET A 1 -8.61 9.86 12.76
CA MET A 1 -7.26 10.20 12.23
C MET A 1 -7.32 11.63 11.74
N ASP A 2 -6.22 12.37 11.85
CA ASP A 2 -6.16 13.78 11.45
C ASP A 2 -5.61 13.92 10.02
N ILE A 3 -6.14 13.11 9.09
CA ILE A 3 -5.89 13.20 7.64
C ILE A 3 -7.20 12.88 6.91
N THR A 4 -7.37 13.42 5.71
CA THR A 4 -8.54 13.11 4.87
C THR A 4 -8.44 11.72 4.26
N LYS A 5 -9.54 11.23 3.67
CA LYS A 5 -9.56 9.95 2.97
C LYS A 5 -8.66 10.02 1.72
N GLU A 6 -8.72 11.12 0.99
CA GLU A 6 -7.91 11.38 -0.19
C GLU A 6 -6.41 11.42 0.16
N GLU A 7 -6.04 12.14 1.22
CA GLU A 7 -4.65 12.20 1.70
C GLU A 7 -4.13 10.84 2.18
N PHE A 8 -4.98 10.03 2.80
CA PHE A 8 -4.62 8.66 3.17
C PHE A 8 -4.38 7.81 1.92
N ASP A 9 -5.27 7.88 0.94
CA ASP A 9 -5.20 7.07 -0.27
C ASP A 9 -4.00 7.44 -1.17
N GLU A 10 -3.62 8.71 -1.19
CA GLU A 10 -2.38 9.18 -1.84
C GLU A 10 -1.15 8.63 -1.13
N LYS A 11 -1.01 8.89 0.18
CA LYS A 11 0.14 8.41 0.97
C LYS A 11 0.27 6.89 0.99
N PHE A 12 -0.87 6.20 0.98
CA PHE A 12 -0.89 4.75 0.92
C PHE A 12 -0.30 4.25 -0.39
N ARG A 13 -0.69 4.85 -1.53
CA ARG A 13 -0.13 4.53 -2.84
C ARG A 13 1.36 4.84 -2.92
N GLU A 14 1.78 6.02 -2.46
CA GLU A 14 3.20 6.38 -2.38
C GLU A 14 4.01 5.36 -1.57
N THR A 15 3.48 4.92 -0.43
CA THR A 15 4.14 3.91 0.42
C THR A 15 4.28 2.57 -0.30
N LEU A 16 3.27 2.16 -1.08
CA LEU A 16 3.34 0.92 -1.85
C LEU A 16 4.36 1.03 -3.00
N ASP A 17 4.44 2.18 -3.66
CA ASP A 17 5.42 2.45 -4.71
C ASP A 17 6.85 2.43 -4.14
N ASP A 18 7.08 3.06 -2.99
CA ASP A 18 8.38 3.03 -2.29
C ASP A 18 8.78 1.60 -1.91
N LEU A 19 7.82 0.77 -1.49
CA LEU A 19 8.05 -0.64 -1.19
C LEU A 19 8.46 -1.41 -2.45
N LEU A 20 7.79 -1.18 -3.59
CA LEU A 20 8.15 -1.79 -4.86
C LEU A 20 9.56 -1.40 -5.29
N LEU A 21 9.90 -0.12 -5.21
CA LEU A 21 11.23 0.38 -5.55
C LEU A 21 12.29 -0.30 -4.68
N THR A 22 12.08 -0.31 -3.37
CA THR A 22 13.01 -0.95 -2.41
C THR A 22 13.19 -2.44 -2.70
N MET A 23 12.12 -3.15 -3.04
CA MET A 23 12.19 -4.56 -3.40
C MET A 23 12.94 -4.80 -4.72
N ALA A 24 12.75 -3.94 -5.71
CA ALA A 24 13.42 -4.04 -7.00
C ALA A 24 14.94 -3.83 -6.90
N GLU A 25 15.37 -2.99 -5.96
CA GLU A 25 16.78 -2.68 -5.71
C GLU A 25 17.47 -3.71 -4.78
N HIS A 26 16.70 -4.58 -4.11
CA HIS A 26 17.25 -5.52 -3.15
C HIS A 26 17.89 -6.73 -3.85
N PRO A 27 19.19 -6.99 -3.65
CA PRO A 27 19.95 -7.98 -4.44
C PRO A 27 19.51 -9.43 -4.24
N GLU A 28 18.79 -9.74 -3.15
CA GLU A 28 18.27 -11.08 -2.85
C GLU A 28 16.87 -11.34 -3.40
N VAL A 29 16.22 -10.33 -3.99
CA VAL A 29 14.87 -10.48 -4.54
C VAL A 29 14.96 -11.04 -5.95
N GLU A 30 14.52 -12.28 -6.12
CA GLU A 30 14.40 -12.88 -7.46
C GLU A 30 13.31 -12.17 -8.29
N PRO A 31 13.52 -11.93 -9.60
CA PRO A 31 12.55 -11.22 -10.43
C PRO A 31 11.14 -11.81 -10.44
N SER A 32 11.03 -13.14 -10.34
CA SER A 32 9.73 -13.83 -10.28
C SER A 32 8.98 -13.57 -8.98
N LYS A 33 9.69 -13.48 -7.85
CA LYS A 33 9.12 -13.14 -6.54
C LYS A 33 8.75 -11.66 -6.49
N PHE A 34 9.58 -10.79 -7.07
CA PHE A 34 9.26 -9.38 -7.24
C PHE A 34 7.95 -9.20 -7.99
N PHE A 35 7.82 -9.79 -9.18
CA PHE A 35 6.62 -9.66 -10.01
C PHE A 35 5.35 -10.11 -9.27
N GLY A 36 5.40 -11.25 -8.60
CA GLY A 36 4.27 -11.73 -7.80
C GLY A 36 3.86 -10.75 -6.70
N MET A 37 4.83 -10.15 -6.00
CA MET A 37 4.55 -9.15 -4.98
C MET A 37 4.04 -7.83 -5.58
N ALA A 38 4.57 -7.43 -6.74
CA ALA A 38 4.11 -6.25 -7.46
C ALA A 38 2.62 -6.33 -7.77
N CYS A 39 2.15 -7.47 -8.30
CA CYS A 39 0.73 -7.69 -8.53
C CYS A 39 -0.10 -7.64 -7.24
N VAL A 40 0.42 -8.15 -6.12
CA VAL A 40 -0.28 -8.11 -4.83
C VAL A 40 -0.42 -6.68 -4.34
N LEU A 41 0.65 -5.88 -4.40
CA LEU A 41 0.67 -4.49 -3.93
C LEU A 41 -0.17 -3.57 -4.82
N GLU A 42 -0.12 -3.73 -6.14
CA GLU A 42 -1.03 -3.02 -7.05
C GLU A 42 -2.50 -3.30 -6.73
N ASN A 43 -2.86 -4.57 -6.51
CA ASN A 43 -4.22 -4.92 -6.12
C ASN A 43 -4.59 -4.35 -4.74
N LEU A 44 -3.63 -4.31 -3.81
CA LEU A 44 -3.84 -3.72 -2.49
C LEU A 44 -4.09 -2.21 -2.58
N SER A 45 -3.43 -1.50 -3.50
CA SER A 45 -3.59 -0.06 -3.70
C SER A 45 -5.04 0.36 -3.97
N PHE A 46 -5.81 -0.50 -4.65
CA PHE A 46 -7.24 -0.29 -4.91
C PHE A 46 -8.10 -0.22 -3.64
N PHE A 47 -7.65 -0.86 -2.55
CA PHE A 47 -8.40 -0.93 -1.30
C PHE A 47 -8.10 0.22 -0.33
N GLY A 48 -7.23 1.17 -0.68
CA GLY A 48 -6.89 2.33 0.17
C GLY A 48 -8.10 3.04 0.81
N PRO A 49 -9.15 3.40 0.04
CA PRO A 49 -10.32 4.08 0.60
C PRO A 49 -11.11 3.20 1.59
N VAL A 50 -11.16 1.88 1.35
CA VAL A 50 -11.84 0.90 2.22
C VAL A 50 -11.06 0.72 3.52
N LEU A 51 -9.74 0.66 3.44
CA LEU A 51 -8.86 0.56 4.62
C LEU A 51 -9.00 1.81 5.52
N TYR A 52 -9.09 3.00 4.92
CA TYR A 52 -9.36 4.23 5.68
C TYR A 52 -10.67 4.14 6.47
N ASP A 53 -11.75 3.69 5.83
CA ASP A 53 -13.06 3.55 6.50
C ASP A 53 -13.00 2.51 7.63
N ALA A 54 -12.33 1.38 7.41
CA ALA A 54 -12.14 0.36 8.43
C ALA A 54 -11.37 0.91 9.65
N LEU A 55 -10.29 1.67 9.42
CA LEU A 55 -9.48 2.29 10.47
C LEU A 55 -10.22 3.39 11.24
N GLN A 56 -11.05 4.18 10.57
CA GLN A 56 -11.88 5.18 11.23
C GLN A 56 -12.96 4.52 12.10
N ASN A 57 -13.56 3.42 11.62
CA ASN A 57 -14.58 2.70 12.37
C ASN A 57 -13.99 1.93 13.56
N SER A 58 -12.77 1.38 13.45
CA SER A 58 -12.11 0.70 14.58
C SER A 58 -11.78 1.64 15.74
N LYS A 59 -11.61 2.94 15.48
CA LYS A 59 -11.33 3.97 16.50
C LYS A 59 -12.58 4.52 17.18
N LYS A 60 -13.78 4.14 16.71
CA LYS A 60 -15.07 4.53 17.32
C LYS A 60 -15.57 3.50 18.35
N ILE A 61 -14.84 2.41 18.55
CA ILE A 61 -15.11 1.34 19.53
C ILE A 61 -14.39 1.67 20.84
#